data_AF-A0A4W4HLT2-F1
#
_entry.id   AF-A0A4W4HLT2-F1
#
_cell.length_a   1.000
_cell.length_b   1.000
_cell.length_c   1.000
_cell.angle_alpha   90.00
_cell.angle_beta   90.00
_cell.angle_gamma   90.00
#
_symmetry.space_group_name_H-M   'P 1'
#
loop_
_entity.id
_entity.type
_entity.pdbx_description
1 polymer ?
#
loop_
_entity_poly.entity_id
_entity_poly.type
_entity_poly.pdbx_seq_one_letter_code
_entity_poly.pdbx_strand_id
1 'polypeptide(L)'
;LCCVVVLTGIGADEQLAGYSRHRIRFKSSGLEGLVKELAMELGRISSRNLGRDDRVIGDHGKEARFPYLDEDVVSFLNSLPIWEKANLFLPRGVGEKLLLRLAAMELGLGASALLPKRAMQFGSRIAKLENTHEKASDKCKRLQRTSLQNTSIM
;
A
#
# COMPACT_ATOMS: atom_id res chain seq x y z
N LEU A 1 -15.36 -7.33 24.11
CA LEU A 1 -15.54 -6.28 23.09
C LEU A 1 -14.61 -6.56 21.93
N CYS A 2 -15.05 -7.36 20.96
CA CYS A 2 -14.28 -7.58 19.74
C CYS A 2 -14.63 -6.45 18.77
N CYS A 3 -13.69 -5.55 18.44
CA CYS A 3 -13.92 -4.54 17.40
C CYS A 3 -14.32 -5.25 16.10
N VAL A 4 -15.47 -4.86 15.54
CA VAL A 4 -15.98 -5.40 14.26
C VAL A 4 -15.32 -4.67 13.08
N VAL A 5 -14.92 -3.42 13.29
CA VAL A 5 -14.35 -2.56 12.25
C VAL A 5 -12.84 -2.39 12.45
N VAL A 6 -12.09 -2.46 11.35
CA VAL A 6 -10.65 -2.20 11.28
C VAL A 6 -10.40 -1.06 10.31
N LEU A 7 -9.78 0.02 10.80
CA LEU A 7 -9.30 1.10 9.93
C LEU A 7 -7.94 0.72 9.35
N THR A 8 -7.80 0.85 8.03
CA THR A 8 -6.56 0.52 7.32
C THR A 8 -6.02 1.73 6.56
N GLY A 9 -4.69 1.84 6.51
CA GLY A 9 -3.97 2.90 5.79
C GLY A 9 -3.76 2.63 4.30
N ILE A 10 -4.43 1.63 3.72
CA ILE A 10 -4.36 1.34 2.28
C ILE A 10 -4.84 2.57 1.48
N GLY A 11 -4.16 2.88 0.38
CA GLY A 11 -4.42 4.06 -0.46
C GLY A 11 -3.49 5.23 -0.17
N ALA A 12 -2.89 5.31 1.04
CA ALA A 12 -1.97 6.39 1.38
C ALA A 12 -0.67 6.33 0.57
N ASP A 13 -0.16 5.13 0.29
CA ASP A 13 1.08 4.96 -0.47
C ASP A 13 0.93 5.28 -1.95
N GLU A 14 -0.17 4.82 -2.54
CA GLU A 14 -0.53 4.96 -3.95
C GLU A 14 -0.85 6.42 -4.31
N GLN A 15 -1.42 7.20 -3.38
CA GLN A 15 -1.78 8.59 -3.63
C GLN A 15 -0.69 9.60 -3.25
N LEU A 16 0.15 9.28 -2.25
CA LEU A 16 1.13 10.21 -1.68
C LEU A 16 2.59 9.81 -1.96
N ALA A 17 2.81 9.06 -3.03
CA ALA A 17 4.13 8.63 -3.49
C ALA A 17 4.95 7.86 -2.42
N GLY A 18 4.34 6.92 -1.72
CA GLY A 18 4.95 6.22 -0.58
C GLY A 18 5.86 5.02 -0.90
N TYR A 19 5.72 4.39 -2.06
CA TYR A 19 6.57 3.28 -2.48
C TYR A 19 7.94 3.72 -3.03
N SER A 20 8.98 2.90 -2.83
CA SER A 20 10.31 3.15 -3.38
C SER A 20 10.32 3.22 -4.92
N ARG A 21 9.42 2.49 -5.60
CA ARG A 21 9.25 2.54 -7.06
C ARG A 21 8.89 3.93 -7.57
N HIS A 22 8.20 4.75 -6.77
CA HIS A 22 7.86 6.13 -7.13
C HIS A 22 9.09 7.00 -7.30
N ARG A 23 10.07 6.83 -6.41
CA ARG A 23 11.36 7.51 -6.53
C ARG A 23 12.13 7.04 -7.77
N ILE A 24 12.10 5.74 -8.08
CA ILE A 24 12.73 5.21 -9.29
C ILE A 24 12.08 5.84 -10.54
N ARG A 25 10.75 5.87 -10.58
CA ARG A 25 9.99 6.45 -11.68
C ARG A 25 10.23 7.95 -11.83
N PHE A 26 10.25 8.67 -10.72
CA PHE A 26 10.56 10.09 -10.69
C PHE A 26 11.96 10.38 -11.24
N LYS A 27 12.96 9.58 -10.86
CA LYS A 27 14.32 9.71 -11.40
C LYS A 27 14.39 9.43 -12.90
N SER A 28 13.60 8.48 -13.40
CA SER A 28 13.63 8.12 -14.83
C SER A 28 12.81 9.06 -15.72
N SER A 29 11.74 9.66 -15.19
CA SER A 29 10.69 10.28 -16.01
C SER A 29 10.11 11.55 -15.41
N GLY A 30 10.77 12.11 -14.39
CA GLY A 30 10.38 13.36 -13.74
C GLY A 30 9.01 13.31 -13.04
N LEU A 31 8.47 14.49 -12.79
CA LEU A 31 7.17 14.66 -12.12
C LEU A 31 6.01 14.09 -12.94
N GLU A 32 6.01 14.27 -14.26
CA GLU A 32 4.96 13.75 -15.13
C GLU A 32 4.91 12.21 -15.09
N GLY A 33 6.08 11.56 -15.15
CA GLY A 33 6.19 10.12 -15.02
C GLY A 33 5.71 9.59 -13.67
N LEU A 34 5.94 10.36 -12.60
CA LEU A 34 5.42 10.04 -11.26
C LEU A 34 3.89 10.15 -11.22
N VAL A 35 3.30 11.23 -11.73
CA VAL A 35 1.84 11.41 -11.77
C VAL A 35 1.16 10.26 -12.51
N LYS A 36 1.68 9.88 -13.69
CA LYS A 36 1.15 8.74 -14.47
C LYS A 36 1.25 7.42 -13.70
N GLU A 37 2.33 7.21 -12.96
CA GLU A 37 2.53 6.02 -12.14
C GLU A 37 1.52 5.93 -10.98
N LEU A 38 1.31 7.03 -10.25
CA LEU A 38 0.33 7.06 -9.15
C LEU A 38 -1.09 6.85 -9.66
N ALA A 39 -1.46 7.49 -10.77
CA ALA A 39 -2.78 7.31 -11.39
C ALA A 39 -3.01 5.84 -11.81
N MET A 40 -1.99 5.20 -12.40
CA MET A 40 -2.05 3.79 -12.77
C MET A 40 -2.15 2.86 -11.56
N GLU A 41 -1.44 3.15 -10.47
CA GLU A 41 -1.55 2.37 -9.22
C GLU A 41 -2.94 2.50 -8.59
N LEU A 42 -3.46 3.73 -8.48
CA LEU A 42 -4.79 3.98 -7.93
C LEU A 42 -5.86 3.25 -8.74
N GLY A 43 -5.78 3.29 -10.08
CA GLY A 43 -6.69 2.55 -10.96
C GLY A 43 -6.61 1.02 -10.84
N ARG A 44 -5.55 0.47 -10.25
CA ARG A 44 -5.35 -0.98 -10.08
C ARG A 44 -5.48 -1.45 -8.63
N ILE A 45 -5.69 -0.55 -7.67
CA ILE A 45 -5.64 -0.86 -6.23
C ILE A 45 -6.65 -1.93 -5.82
N SER A 46 -7.82 -1.95 -6.46
CA SER A 46 -8.89 -2.94 -6.25
C SER A 46 -8.40 -4.37 -6.46
N SER A 47 -7.77 -4.62 -7.61
CA SER A 47 -7.29 -5.95 -8.00
C SER A 47 -5.94 -6.33 -7.35
N ARG A 48 -5.13 -5.35 -6.98
CA ARG A 48 -3.75 -5.58 -6.49
C ARG A 48 -3.66 -5.73 -4.98
N ASN A 49 -4.44 -4.93 -4.24
CA ASN A 49 -4.35 -4.84 -2.78
C ASN A 49 -5.68 -5.21 -2.14
N LEU A 50 -6.75 -4.49 -2.47
CA LEU A 50 -8.02 -4.59 -1.76
C LEU A 50 -8.62 -5.99 -1.82
N GLY A 51 -8.64 -6.62 -2.99
CA GLY A 51 -9.29 -7.93 -3.15
C GLY A 51 -8.70 -9.05 -2.27
N ARG A 52 -7.39 -9.06 -2.02
CA ARG A 52 -6.77 -10.04 -1.12
C ARG A 52 -6.99 -9.65 0.34
N ASP A 53 -6.73 -8.38 0.66
CA ASP A 53 -6.71 -7.91 2.03
C ASP A 53 -8.12 -7.94 2.64
N ASP A 54 -9.15 -7.59 1.85
CA ASP A 54 -10.56 -7.65 2.24
C ASP A 54 -11.00 -9.08 2.58
N ARG A 55 -10.64 -10.07 1.75
CA ARG A 55 -10.99 -11.49 2.01
C ARG A 55 -10.37 -12.00 3.31
N VAL A 56 -9.12 -11.63 3.59
CA VAL A 56 -8.45 -12.02 4.85
C VAL A 56 -9.13 -11.38 6.06
N ILE A 57 -9.53 -10.11 5.94
CA ILE A 57 -10.21 -9.38 7.02
C ILE A 57 -11.61 -9.97 7.26
N GLY A 58 -12.38 -10.22 6.19
CA GLY A 58 -13.72 -10.80 6.24
C GLY A 58 -13.75 -12.21 6.82
N ASP A 59 -12.73 -13.04 6.54
CA ASP A 59 -12.58 -14.39 7.11
C ASP A 59 -12.49 -14.37 8.66
N HIS A 60 -12.02 -13.26 9.23
CA HIS A 60 -11.95 -13.05 10.68
C HIS A 60 -13.21 -12.38 11.28
N GLY A 61 -14.30 -12.28 10.51
CA GLY A 61 -15.53 -11.61 10.93
C GLY A 61 -15.33 -10.11 11.18
N LYS A 62 -14.41 -9.49 10.44
CA LYS A 62 -14.09 -8.06 10.51
C LYS A 62 -14.47 -7.35 9.22
N GLU A 63 -14.70 -6.06 9.33
CA GLU A 63 -14.95 -5.17 8.21
C GLU A 63 -13.82 -4.14 8.11
N ALA A 64 -13.23 -4.00 6.93
CA ALA A 64 -12.21 -2.99 6.67
C ALA A 64 -12.86 -1.66 6.28
N ARG A 65 -12.33 -0.55 6.83
CA ARG A 65 -12.62 0.80 6.33
C ARG A 65 -11.33 1.45 5.86
N PHE A 66 -11.42 2.16 4.74
CA PHE A 66 -10.27 2.70 4.01
C PHE A 66 -10.33 4.24 3.94
N PRO A 67 -10.03 4.98 5.02
CA PRO A 67 -10.16 6.43 5.05
C PRO A 67 -9.42 7.17 3.92
N TYR A 68 -8.29 6.64 3.45
CA TYR A 68 -7.57 7.25 2.34
C TYR A 68 -8.23 7.03 0.97
N LEU A 69 -9.16 6.09 0.84
CA LEU A 69 -9.92 5.82 -0.37
C LEU A 69 -11.35 6.36 -0.30
N ASP A 70 -11.64 7.17 0.72
CA ASP A 70 -12.86 7.96 0.76
C ASP A 70 -12.90 8.94 -0.42
N GLU A 71 -14.08 9.14 -1.01
CA GLU A 71 -14.25 9.92 -2.24
C GLU A 71 -13.78 11.36 -2.07
N ASP A 72 -14.05 11.98 -0.93
CA ASP A 72 -13.66 13.36 -0.65
C ASP A 72 -12.14 13.47 -0.48
N VAL A 73 -11.52 12.49 0.19
CA VAL A 73 -10.06 12.43 0.36
C VAL A 73 -9.37 12.24 -0.99
N VAL A 74 -9.87 11.32 -1.81
CA VAL A 74 -9.33 11.05 -3.15
C VAL A 74 -9.50 12.28 -4.05
N SER A 75 -10.66 12.93 -4.01
CA SER A 75 -10.93 14.15 -4.76
C SER A 75 -9.97 15.28 -4.36
N PHE A 76 -9.83 15.52 -3.05
CA PHE A 76 -8.90 16.50 -2.51
C PHE A 76 -7.46 16.22 -2.96
N LEU A 77 -6.95 15.01 -2.77
CA LEU A 77 -5.58 14.66 -3.15
C LEU A 77 -5.34 14.73 -4.66
N ASN A 78 -6.34 14.46 -5.49
CA ASN A 78 -6.24 14.61 -6.95
C ASN A 78 -6.26 16.07 -7.42
N SER A 79 -6.91 16.97 -6.67
CA SER A 79 -6.88 18.41 -6.95
C SER A 79 -5.51 19.03 -6.69
N LEU A 80 -4.70 18.44 -5.80
CA LEU A 80 -3.40 18.95 -5.42
C LEU A 80 -2.32 18.63 -6.46
N PRO A 81 -1.42 19.58 -6.74
CA PRO A 81 -0.25 19.29 -7.54
C PRO A 81 0.69 18.32 -6.82
N ILE A 82 1.47 17.56 -7.60
CA ILE A 82 2.27 16.46 -7.05
C ILE A 82 3.35 16.91 -6.05
N TRP A 83 3.90 18.12 -6.21
CA TRP A 83 4.94 18.66 -5.33
C TRP A 83 4.44 18.98 -3.92
N GLU A 84 3.14 19.22 -3.74
CA GLU A 84 2.53 19.37 -2.42
C GLU A 84 2.35 18.03 -1.72
N LYS A 85 2.12 16.96 -2.50
CA LYS A 85 1.96 15.59 -1.97
C LYS A 85 3.29 14.96 -1.58
N ALA A 86 4.33 15.16 -2.39
CA ALA A 86 5.65 14.59 -2.20
C ALA A 86 6.75 15.43 -2.83
N ASN A 87 7.91 15.50 -2.16
CA ASN A 87 9.11 16.13 -2.69
C ASN A 87 10.24 15.11 -2.81
N LEU A 88 10.30 14.41 -3.95
CA LEU A 88 11.25 13.31 -4.16
C LEU A 88 12.68 13.78 -4.52
N PHE A 89 12.94 15.08 -4.54
CA PHE A 89 14.30 15.62 -4.51
C PHE A 89 14.94 15.47 -3.12
N LEU A 90 14.12 15.43 -2.06
CA LEU A 90 14.59 15.21 -0.69
C LEU A 90 15.04 13.75 -0.48
N PRO A 91 15.87 13.48 0.54
CA PRO A 91 16.30 12.13 0.88
C PRO A 91 15.14 11.15 1.12
N ARG A 92 15.44 9.85 1.00
CA ARG A 92 14.48 8.78 1.27
C ARG A 92 14.03 8.84 2.73
N GLY A 93 12.71 8.73 2.94
CA GLY A 93 12.10 8.81 4.27
C GLY A 93 11.70 10.22 4.67
N VAL A 94 12.06 11.24 3.88
CA VAL A 94 11.69 12.64 4.11
C VAL A 94 10.70 13.09 3.03
N GLY A 95 11.08 12.88 1.76
CA GLY A 95 10.31 13.41 0.61
C GLY A 95 9.03 12.65 0.27
N GLU A 96 8.99 11.35 0.54
CA GLU A 96 7.80 10.53 0.32
C GLU A 96 6.70 10.87 1.31
N LYS A 97 5.44 10.97 0.87
CA LYS A 97 4.28 11.30 1.71
C LYS A 97 4.40 12.63 2.46
N LEU A 98 5.02 13.63 1.85
CA LEU A 98 5.33 14.90 2.50
C LEU A 98 4.09 15.51 3.17
N LEU A 99 2.97 15.62 2.45
CA LEU A 99 1.72 16.15 3.00
C LEU A 99 1.26 15.40 4.26
N LEU A 100 1.27 14.06 4.22
CA LEU A 100 0.86 13.24 5.36
C LEU A 100 1.85 13.35 6.53
N ARG A 101 3.15 13.50 6.27
CA ARG A 101 4.14 13.72 7.33
C ARG A 101 3.92 15.06 8.02
N LEU A 102 3.61 16.12 7.26
CA LEU A 102 3.29 17.44 7.80
C LEU A 102 2.01 17.38 8.66
N ALA A 103 0.94 16.76 8.15
CA ALA A 103 -0.29 16.56 8.92
C ALA A 103 -0.04 15.74 10.20
N ALA A 104 0.76 14.67 10.12
CA ALA A 104 1.12 13.88 11.29
C ALA A 104 1.93 14.69 12.32
N MET A 105 2.82 15.59 11.89
CA MET A 105 3.54 16.50 12.79
C MET A 105 2.58 17.45 13.50
N GLU A 106 1.62 18.04 12.77
CA GLU A 106 0.61 18.96 13.32
C GLU A 106 -0.28 18.27 14.37
N LEU A 107 -0.58 16.98 14.16
CA LEU A 107 -1.34 16.15 15.11
C LEU A 107 -0.48 15.60 16.28
N GLY A 108 0.78 16.02 16.42
CA GLY A 108 1.68 15.56 17.48
C GLY A 108 2.24 14.15 17.28
N LEU A 109 2.08 13.54 16.10
CA LEU A 109 2.58 12.21 15.75
C LEU A 109 4.01 12.25 15.18
N GLY A 110 4.88 13.09 15.76
CA GLY A 110 6.19 13.41 15.18
C GLY A 110 7.11 12.19 14.99
N ALA A 111 7.11 11.25 15.95
CA ALA A 111 7.88 10.01 15.81
C ALA A 111 7.44 9.19 14.59
N SER A 112 6.13 9.07 14.36
CA SER A 112 5.57 8.36 13.20
C SER A 112 5.85 9.09 11.89
N ALA A 113 5.77 10.43 11.91
CA ALA A 113 6.02 11.29 10.76
C ALA A 113 7.46 11.20 10.21
N LEU A 114 8.41 10.71 11.00
CA LEU A 114 9.81 10.53 10.59
C LEU A 114 10.13 9.12 10.07
N LEU A 115 9.23 8.15 10.25
CA LEU A 115 9.50 6.77 9.86
C LEU A 115 9.42 6.61 8.33
N PRO A 116 10.46 6.04 7.68
CA PRO A 116 10.38 5.71 6.27
C PRO A 116 9.38 4.55 6.07
N LYS A 117 8.66 4.57 4.94
CA LYS A 117 7.75 3.48 4.60
C LYS A 117 8.49 2.15 4.54
N ARG A 118 7.93 1.16 5.24
CA ARG A 118 8.36 -0.24 5.20
C ARG A 118 7.13 -1.11 4.96
N ALA A 119 7.16 -1.94 3.93
CA ALA A 119 6.05 -2.86 3.68
C ALA A 119 5.94 -3.87 4.83
N MET A 120 4.71 -4.30 5.14
CA MET A 120 4.41 -5.11 6.33
C MET A 120 5.28 -6.36 6.40
N GLN A 121 5.50 -7.06 5.29
CA GLN A 121 6.29 -8.28 5.25
C GLN A 121 7.78 -8.07 5.60
N PHE A 122 8.31 -6.89 5.29
CA PHE A 122 9.66 -6.52 5.70
C PHE A 122 9.69 -6.04 7.14
N GLY A 123 8.64 -5.34 7.58
CA GLY A 123 8.48 -4.85 8.96
C GLY A 123 8.43 -5.98 9.97
N SER A 124 7.57 -6.97 9.72
CA SER A 124 7.40 -8.17 10.56
C SER A 124 8.55 -9.17 10.44
N ARG A 125 9.46 -8.97 9.49
CA ARG A 125 10.55 -9.91 9.13
C ARG A 125 10.05 -11.26 8.59
N ILE A 126 8.75 -11.43 8.29
CA ILE A 126 8.19 -12.65 7.69
C ILE A 126 8.84 -12.98 6.34
N ALA A 127 9.25 -11.95 5.58
CA ALA A 127 9.97 -12.13 4.31
C ALA A 127 11.32 -12.87 4.47
N LYS A 128 11.89 -12.96 5.69
CA LYS A 128 13.09 -13.76 5.96
C LYS A 128 12.80 -15.25 6.18
N LEU A 129 11.53 -15.58 6.45
CA LEU A 129 11.06 -16.95 6.64
C LEU A 129 10.58 -17.56 5.31
N GLU A 130 10.37 -16.73 4.28
CA GLU A 130 10.05 -17.17 2.93
C GLU A 130 11.32 -17.64 2.20
N ASN A 131 11.17 -18.66 1.35
CA ASN A 131 12.25 -19.12 0.49
C ASN A 131 12.64 -18.01 -0.49
N THR A 132 13.92 -17.69 -0.60
CA THR A 132 14.43 -16.60 -1.47
C THR A 132 14.10 -16.78 -2.95
N HIS A 133 13.78 -18.00 -3.38
CA HIS A 133 13.38 -18.31 -4.75
C HIS A 133 11.88 -18.17 -5.00
N GLU A 134 11.06 -18.06 -3.96
CA GLU A 134 9.61 -17.86 -4.08
C GLU A 134 9.29 -16.36 -4.07
N LYS A 135 8.50 -15.92 -5.05
CA LYS A 135 7.96 -14.56 -5.11
C LYS A 135 6.51 -14.58 -4.63
N ALA A 136 6.07 -13.48 -4.03
CA ALA A 136 4.68 -13.32 -3.60
C ALA A 136 3.64 -13.42 -4.76
N SER A 137 4.07 -13.26 -6.01
CA SER A 137 3.24 -13.46 -7.21
C SER A 137 3.15 -14.92 -7.67
N ASP A 138 3.96 -15.81 -7.11
CA ASP A 138 4.04 -17.19 -7.57
C ASP A 138 2.81 -17.96 -7.07
N LYS A 139 2.25 -18.80 -7.94
CA LYS A 139 1.17 -19.70 -7.52
C LYS A 139 1.75 -20.73 -6.56
N CYS A 140 1.17 -20.85 -5.37
CA CYS A 140 1.62 -21.79 -4.36
C CYS A 140 1.36 -23.24 -4.82
N LYS A 141 2.41 -23.92 -5.30
CA LYS A 141 2.33 -25.32 -5.78
C LYS A 141 1.80 -26.28 -4.70
N ARG A 142 2.04 -25.99 -3.42
CA ARG A 142 1.55 -26.77 -2.28
C ARG A 142 0.02 -26.78 -2.20
N LEU A 143 -0.63 -25.65 -2.48
CA LEU A 143 -2.08 -25.51 -2.48
C LEU A 143 -2.74 -26.01 -3.77
N GLN A 144 -1.99 -26.04 -4.88
CA GLN A 144 -2.48 -26.59 -6.15
C GLN A 144 -2.62 -28.12 -6.14
N ARG A 145 -1.82 -28.81 -5.32
CA ARG A 145 -1.86 -30.27 -5.21
C ARG A 145 -3.14 -30.75 -4.50
N THR A 146 -3.63 -29.98 -3.54
CA THR A 146 -4.84 -30.27 -2.77
C THR A 146 -6.11 -30.15 -3.61
N SER A 147 -6.15 -29.25 -4.60
CA SER A 147 -7.32 -29.10 -5.49
C SER A 147 -7.52 -30.26 -6.48
N LEU A 148 -6.46 -30.97 -6.87
CA LEU A 148 -6.54 -32.09 -7.82
C LEU A 148 -6.91 -33.42 -7.15
N GLN A 149 -6.75 -33.55 -5.83
CA GLN A 149 -7.14 -34.76 -5.11
C GLN A 149 -8.63 -34.75 -4.68
N ASN A 150 -9.28 -33.59 -4.62
CA ASN A 150 -10.70 -33.47 -4.29
C ASN A 150 -11.65 -33.59 -5.50
N THR A 151 -11.12 -33.70 -6.72
CA THR A 151 -11.94 -33.87 -7.95
C THR A 151 -12.00 -35.31 -8.45
N SER A 152 -11.42 -36.28 -7.72
CA SER A 152 -11.48 -37.72 -8.06
C SER A 152 -12.50 -38.50 -7.23
N ILE A 153 -13.38 -37.82 -6.50
CA ILE A 153 -14.53 -38.42 -5.81
C ILE A 153 -15.78 -37.61 -6.18
N MET A 154 -16.26 -37.80 -7.40
CA MET A 154 -17.67 -37.71 -7.76
C MET A 154 -17.94 -38.69 -8.89
#